data_AF-A0A534TTW3-F1
#
_entry.id   AF-A0A534TTW3-F1
#
_cell.length_a   1.000
_cell.length_b   1.000
_cell.length_c   1.000
_cell.angle_alpha   90.00
_cell.angle_beta   90.00
_cell.angle_gamma   90.00
#
_symmetry.space_group_name_H-M   'P 1'
#
loop_
_entity.id
_entity.type
_entity.pdbx_description
1 polymer ?
#
loop_
_entity_poly.entity_id
_entity_poly.type
_entity_poly.pdbx_seq_one_letter_code
_entity_poly.pdbx_strand_id
1 'polypeptide(L)'
;MRVTPIDNPRQLIAKIFYWAVKRRLGKVMTPARVVYARVPALFRLAYEEIKIVEGKLTVDPTVSILVRTWAAMINDCSFCVDIAKAVAVQKRMTLEKFDALPQYRTSPLYSPRERAALAYVEEATRAKRVSDATFAELRRHFNDTEIVEITWLNALENYYNLINIPLEIESDGLCAIAERRAAA
;
A
#
# COMPACT_ATOMS: atom_id res chain seq x y z
N MET A 1 -13.61 14.07 4.00
CA MET A 1 -12.33 14.51 4.64
C MET A 1 -12.62 15.38 5.86
N ARG A 2 -12.13 14.95 7.04
CA ARG A 2 -12.44 15.55 8.36
C ARG A 2 -11.47 16.63 8.82
N VAL A 3 -10.26 16.67 8.27
CA VAL A 3 -9.21 17.64 8.65
C VAL A 3 -8.81 18.44 7.43
N THR A 4 -8.86 19.77 7.52
CA THR A 4 -8.56 20.67 6.39
C THR A 4 -7.11 20.49 5.89
N PRO A 5 -6.87 20.33 4.58
CA PRO A 5 -5.51 20.26 4.05
C PRO A 5 -4.71 21.55 4.26
N ILE A 6 -3.40 21.43 4.46
CA ILE A 6 -2.46 22.56 4.43
C ILE A 6 -1.84 22.63 3.03
N ASP A 7 -2.36 23.51 2.18
CA ASP A 7 -1.96 23.59 0.77
C ASP A 7 -0.69 24.40 0.52
N ASN A 8 -0.49 25.43 1.34
CA ASN A 8 0.65 26.32 1.25
C ASN A 8 1.41 26.34 2.58
N PRO A 9 2.31 25.37 2.81
CA PRO A 9 3.07 25.33 4.05
C PRO A 9 4.01 26.54 4.13
N ARG A 10 4.03 27.23 5.28
CA ARG A 10 4.89 28.41 5.49
C ARG A 10 6.37 28.03 5.57
N GLN A 11 6.67 26.87 6.12
CA GLN A 11 8.04 26.40 6.35
C GLN A 11 8.70 25.92 5.05
N LEU A 12 9.95 26.34 4.81
CA LEU A 12 10.70 26.00 3.60
C LEU A 12 10.87 24.48 3.42
N ILE A 13 11.17 23.76 4.51
CA ILE A 13 11.35 22.30 4.49
C ILE A 13 10.08 21.60 3.99
N ALA A 14 8.91 22.04 4.43
CA ALA A 14 7.64 21.48 3.99
C ALA A 14 7.34 21.77 2.50
N LYS A 15 7.76 22.95 1.98
CA LYS A 15 7.66 23.25 0.53
C LYS A 15 8.56 22.33 -0.30
N ILE A 16 9.79 22.09 0.15
CA ILE A 16 10.73 21.16 -0.50
C ILE A 16 10.14 19.74 -0.50
N PHE A 17 9.58 19.31 0.63
CA PHE A 17 8.90 18.02 0.74
C PHE A 17 7.73 17.90 -0.25
N TYR A 18 6.84 18.89 -0.32
CA TYR A 18 5.72 18.90 -1.26
C TYR A 18 6.19 18.84 -2.71
N TRP A 19 7.23 19.60 -3.05
CA TRP A 19 7.85 19.55 -4.36
C TRP A 19 8.37 18.14 -4.69
N ALA A 20 9.06 17.48 -3.75
CA ALA A 20 9.58 16.13 -3.94
C ALA A 20 8.46 15.09 -4.16
N VAL A 21 7.41 15.15 -3.34
CA VAL A 21 6.22 14.29 -3.49
C VAL A 21 5.55 14.52 -4.85
N LYS A 22 5.33 15.79 -5.23
CA LYS A 22 4.72 16.15 -6.52
C LYS A 22 5.57 15.68 -7.70
N ARG A 23 6.90 15.78 -7.61
CA ARG A 23 7.80 15.27 -8.66
C ARG A 23 7.62 13.77 -8.84
N ARG A 24 7.64 13.01 -7.74
CA ARG A 24 7.53 11.55 -7.74
C ARG A 24 6.14 11.07 -8.21
N LEU A 25 5.06 11.61 -7.66
CA LEU A 25 3.70 11.09 -7.87
C LEU A 25 2.83 11.91 -8.83
N GLY A 26 3.30 13.08 -9.27
CA GLY A 26 2.56 14.02 -10.11
C GLY A 26 1.63 14.95 -9.34
N LYS A 27 1.33 14.63 -8.08
CA LYS A 27 0.49 15.42 -7.17
C LYS A 27 1.03 15.31 -5.74
N VAL A 28 0.81 16.35 -4.93
CA VAL A 28 1.03 16.25 -3.48
C VAL A 28 -0.13 15.45 -2.89
N MET A 29 0.18 14.26 -2.37
CA MET A 29 -0.83 13.38 -1.77
C MET A 29 -1.51 14.03 -0.55
N THR A 30 -2.77 13.70 -0.32
CA THR A 30 -3.57 14.22 0.78
C THR A 30 -3.00 13.88 2.16
N PRO A 31 -2.42 12.69 2.43
CA PRO A 31 -1.71 12.44 3.69
C PRO A 31 -0.53 13.40 3.93
N ALA A 32 0.16 13.86 2.87
CA ALA A 32 1.21 14.88 3.03
C ALA A 32 0.64 16.23 3.49
N ARG A 33 -0.55 16.60 2.99
CA ARG A 33 -1.25 17.86 3.30
C ARG A 33 -2.00 17.83 4.62
N VAL A 34 -2.43 16.65 5.06
CA VAL A 34 -3.25 16.48 6.27
C VAL A 34 -2.41 16.03 7.45
N VAL A 35 -1.60 14.97 7.29
CA VAL A 35 -0.87 14.29 8.37
C VAL A 35 0.53 14.87 8.52
N TYR A 36 1.37 14.76 7.48
CA TYR A 36 2.79 15.10 7.59
C TYR A 36 3.05 16.61 7.73
N ALA A 37 2.19 17.45 7.16
CA ALA A 37 2.26 18.90 7.35
C ALA A 37 2.00 19.34 8.80
N ARG A 38 1.27 18.53 9.59
CA ARG A 38 0.96 18.80 11.00
C ARG A 38 1.91 18.11 11.96
N VAL A 39 2.30 16.88 11.63
CA VAL A 39 3.22 16.08 12.43
C VAL A 39 4.39 15.63 11.54
N PRO A 40 5.36 16.52 11.25
CA PRO A 40 6.47 16.21 10.33
C PRO A 40 7.31 15.00 10.73
N ALA A 41 7.38 14.67 12.02
CA ALA A 41 8.07 13.49 12.50
C ALA A 41 7.50 12.18 11.94
N LEU A 42 6.21 12.12 11.59
CA LEU A 42 5.60 10.95 10.97
C LEU A 42 6.09 10.72 9.54
N PHE A 43 6.54 11.77 8.84
CA PHE A 43 7.14 11.59 7.52
C PHE A 43 8.44 10.79 7.60
N ARG A 44 9.22 10.95 8.68
CA ARG A 44 10.44 10.15 8.89
C ARG A 44 10.13 8.66 8.96
N LEU A 45 9.02 8.28 9.61
CA LEU A 45 8.58 6.88 9.68
C LEU A 45 8.18 6.36 8.30
N ALA A 46 7.39 7.13 7.55
CA ALA A 46 7.02 6.78 6.18
C ALA A 46 8.24 6.66 5.25
N TYR A 47 9.23 7.54 5.40
CA TYR A 47 10.44 7.50 4.60
C TYR A 47 11.30 6.26 4.89
N GLU A 48 11.48 5.89 6.16
CA GLU A 48 12.20 4.67 6.52
C GLU A 48 11.45 3.41 6.09
N GLU A 49 10.12 3.41 6.17
CA GLU A 49 9.30 2.33 5.62
C GLU A 49 9.51 2.14 4.12
N ILE A 50 9.44 3.22 3.33
CA ILE A 50 9.69 3.17 1.89
C ILE A 50 11.06 2.53 1.60
N LYS A 51 12.11 2.92 2.34
CA LYS A 51 13.46 2.35 2.17
C LYS A 51 13.51 0.86 2.49
N ILE A 52 12.77 0.42 3.49
CA ILE A 52 12.69 -1.01 3.84
C ILE A 52 11.99 -1.77 2.70
N VAL A 53 10.81 -1.31 2.29
CA VAL A 53 10.00 -1.96 1.25
C VAL A 53 10.72 -2.00 -0.10
N GLU A 54 11.46 -0.96 -0.46
CA GLU A 54 12.13 -0.86 -1.77
C GLU A 54 13.48 -1.58 -1.87
N GLY A 55 14.13 -1.91 -0.74
CA GLY A 55 15.51 -2.38 -0.81
C GLY A 55 15.99 -3.31 0.29
N LYS A 56 15.12 -3.70 1.25
CA LYS A 56 15.52 -4.58 2.36
C LYS A 56 14.68 -5.84 2.50
N LEU A 57 13.53 -5.92 1.84
CA LEU A 57 12.69 -7.11 1.89
C LEU A 57 13.18 -8.18 0.91
N THR A 58 13.02 -9.43 1.31
CA THR A 58 13.31 -10.61 0.48
C THR A 58 12.10 -11.10 -0.31
N VAL A 59 10.89 -10.82 0.19
CA VAL A 59 9.63 -11.14 -0.50
C VAL A 59 9.54 -10.40 -1.83
N ASP A 60 9.04 -11.11 -2.83
CA ASP A 60 8.87 -10.59 -4.19
C ASP A 60 8.06 -9.26 -4.21
N PRO A 61 8.51 -8.24 -4.98
CA PRO A 61 7.82 -6.95 -5.05
C PRO A 61 6.36 -7.04 -5.52
N THR A 62 6.01 -7.99 -6.37
CA THR A 62 4.62 -8.21 -6.80
C THR A 62 3.79 -8.69 -5.61
N VAL A 63 4.26 -9.71 -4.88
CA VAL A 63 3.59 -10.18 -3.66
C VAL A 63 3.42 -9.04 -2.66
N SER A 64 4.47 -8.24 -2.43
CA SER A 64 4.42 -7.09 -1.50
C SER A 64 3.30 -6.10 -1.82
N ILE A 65 3.13 -5.73 -3.10
CA ILE A 65 2.07 -4.80 -3.50
C ILE A 65 0.70 -5.48 -3.49
N LEU A 66 0.61 -6.75 -3.86
CA LEU A 66 -0.65 -7.50 -3.83
C LEU A 66 -1.21 -7.62 -2.42
N VAL A 67 -0.40 -8.03 -1.44
CA VAL A 67 -0.87 -8.20 -0.05
C VAL A 67 -1.32 -6.88 0.56
N ARG A 68 -0.59 -5.79 0.29
CA ARG A 68 -0.98 -4.45 0.72
C ARG A 68 -2.27 -3.98 0.04
N THR A 69 -2.37 -4.12 -1.28
CA THR A 69 -3.60 -3.77 -2.00
C THR A 69 -4.79 -4.56 -1.48
N TRP A 70 -4.60 -5.84 -1.17
CA TRP A 70 -5.67 -6.69 -0.68
C TRP A 70 -6.16 -6.30 0.72
N ALA A 71 -5.25 -6.04 1.66
CA ALA A 71 -5.62 -5.53 2.98
C ALA A 71 -6.36 -4.17 2.88
N ALA A 72 -5.89 -3.27 2.02
CA ALA A 72 -6.55 -2.00 1.76
C ALA A 72 -7.96 -2.14 1.18
N MET A 73 -8.16 -3.08 0.24
CA MET A 73 -9.49 -3.39 -0.32
C MET A 73 -10.44 -3.98 0.72
N ILE A 74 -9.96 -4.91 1.56
CA ILE A 74 -10.77 -5.49 2.65
C ILE A 74 -11.25 -4.41 3.62
N ASN A 75 -10.39 -3.45 3.93
CA ASN A 75 -10.67 -2.35 4.85
C ASN A 75 -11.35 -1.14 4.21
N ASP A 76 -11.66 -1.19 2.90
CA ASP A 76 -12.27 -0.09 2.14
C ASP A 76 -11.48 1.23 2.19
N CYS A 77 -10.14 1.17 2.22
CA CYS A 77 -9.30 2.37 2.15
C CYS A 77 -9.07 2.80 0.69
N SER A 78 -9.94 3.64 0.14
CA SER A 78 -9.86 4.10 -1.27
C SER A 78 -8.53 4.79 -1.63
N PHE A 79 -7.97 5.63 -0.74
CA PHE A 79 -6.65 6.23 -0.93
C PHE A 79 -5.55 5.17 -1.04
N CYS A 80 -5.59 4.18 -0.15
CA CYS A 80 -4.57 3.14 -0.05
C CYS A 80 -4.57 2.24 -1.30
N VAL A 81 -5.75 1.90 -1.81
CA VAL A 81 -5.90 1.18 -3.08
C VAL A 81 -5.37 2.02 -4.26
N ASP A 82 -5.70 3.32 -4.31
CA ASP A 82 -5.25 4.23 -5.37
C ASP A 82 -3.72 4.37 -5.43
N ILE A 83 -3.06 4.60 -4.29
CA ILE A 83 -1.59 4.70 -4.25
C ILE A 83 -0.91 3.37 -4.57
N ALA A 84 -1.45 2.24 -4.10
CA ALA A 84 -0.88 0.93 -4.38
C ALA A 84 -0.94 0.60 -5.88
N LYS A 85 -2.07 0.89 -6.55
CA LYS A 85 -2.20 0.76 -8.00
C LYS A 85 -1.28 1.72 -8.76
N ALA A 86 -1.12 2.96 -8.29
CA ALA A 86 -0.16 3.89 -8.88
C ALA A 86 1.28 3.37 -8.83
N VAL A 87 1.68 2.76 -7.70
CA VAL A 87 2.99 2.11 -7.56
C VAL A 87 3.11 0.89 -8.47
N ALA A 88 2.05 0.09 -8.61
CA ALA A 88 2.01 -1.05 -9.52
C ALA A 88 2.26 -0.62 -10.99
N VAL A 89 1.60 0.46 -11.44
CA VAL A 89 1.83 1.05 -12.77
C VAL A 89 3.29 1.50 -12.92
N GLN A 90 3.85 2.18 -11.92
CA GLN A 90 5.26 2.61 -11.95
C GLN A 90 6.24 1.43 -12.05
N LYS A 91 5.88 0.28 -11.48
CA LYS A 91 6.64 -0.97 -11.58
C LYS A 91 6.27 -1.83 -12.79
N ARG A 92 5.49 -1.29 -13.74
CA ARG A 92 5.08 -1.96 -14.98
C ARG A 92 4.28 -3.25 -14.76
N MET A 93 3.52 -3.30 -13.68
CA MET A 93 2.59 -4.40 -13.40
C MET A 93 1.23 -4.13 -14.06
N THR A 94 0.50 -5.17 -14.43
CA THR A 94 -0.83 -5.04 -15.04
C THR A 94 -1.90 -4.76 -13.99
N LEU A 95 -2.71 -3.72 -14.21
CA LEU A 95 -3.83 -3.39 -13.33
C LEU A 95 -4.93 -4.46 -13.32
N GLU A 96 -5.06 -5.22 -14.41
CA GLU A 96 -5.96 -6.38 -14.50
C GLU A 96 -5.79 -7.34 -13.32
N LYS A 97 -4.54 -7.58 -12.90
CA LYS A 97 -4.26 -8.41 -11.73
C LYS A 97 -4.90 -7.80 -10.48
N PHE A 98 -4.65 -6.52 -10.21
CA PHE A 98 -5.18 -5.82 -9.04
C PHE A 98 -6.71 -5.72 -9.05
N ASP A 99 -7.34 -5.53 -10.21
CA ASP A 99 -8.79 -5.49 -10.34
C ASP A 99 -9.43 -6.85 -10.03
N ALA A 100 -8.73 -7.95 -10.34
CA ALA A 100 -9.17 -9.32 -10.05
C ALA A 100 -8.88 -9.80 -8.62
N LEU A 101 -8.34 -8.94 -7.73
CA LEU A 101 -8.02 -9.32 -6.35
C LEU A 101 -9.20 -9.93 -5.58
N PRO A 102 -10.44 -9.40 -5.66
CA PRO A 102 -11.56 -10.03 -4.96
C PRO A 102 -11.87 -11.46 -5.42
N GLN A 103 -11.36 -11.88 -6.58
CA GLN A 103 -11.50 -13.23 -7.14
C GLN A 103 -10.20 -14.04 -7.10
N TYR A 104 -9.20 -13.66 -6.30
CA TYR A 104 -7.89 -14.29 -6.30
C TYR A 104 -7.92 -15.82 -6.05
N ARG A 105 -8.93 -16.32 -5.34
CA ARG A 105 -9.13 -17.75 -5.04
C ARG A 105 -9.47 -18.59 -6.26
N THR A 106 -9.92 -18.00 -7.36
CA THR A 106 -10.29 -18.73 -8.58
C THR A 106 -9.60 -18.18 -9.83
N SER A 107 -9.24 -16.89 -9.86
CA SER A 107 -8.67 -16.21 -11.03
C SER A 107 -7.32 -16.81 -11.49
N PRO A 108 -7.14 -17.15 -12.78
CA PRO A 108 -5.89 -17.72 -13.29
C PRO A 108 -4.71 -16.75 -13.24
N LEU A 109 -4.94 -15.45 -12.95
CA LEU A 109 -3.91 -14.43 -12.84
C LEU A 109 -3.00 -14.62 -11.63
N TYR A 110 -3.38 -15.49 -10.68
CA TYR A 110 -2.67 -15.72 -9.43
C TYR A 110 -2.05 -17.10 -9.34
N SER A 111 -0.75 -17.12 -9.07
CA SER A 111 0.01 -18.33 -8.75
C SER A 111 -0.41 -18.92 -7.39
N PRO A 112 -0.11 -20.21 -7.11
CA PRO A 112 -0.34 -20.80 -5.79
C PRO A 112 0.33 -20.00 -4.66
N ARG A 113 1.57 -19.54 -4.89
CA ARG A 113 2.33 -18.70 -3.95
C ARG A 113 1.60 -17.40 -3.62
N GLU A 114 1.09 -16.69 -4.62
CA GLU A 114 0.34 -15.45 -4.39
C GLU A 114 -0.98 -15.70 -3.67
N ARG A 115 -1.70 -16.77 -4.04
CA ARG A 115 -2.96 -17.16 -3.38
C ARG A 115 -2.76 -17.47 -1.90
N ALA A 116 -1.67 -18.15 -1.54
CA ALA A 116 -1.33 -18.44 -0.15
C ALA A 116 -1.09 -17.16 0.65
N ALA A 117 -0.32 -16.20 0.10
CA ALA A 117 -0.10 -14.91 0.75
C ALA A 117 -1.39 -14.09 0.91
N LEU A 118 -2.24 -14.06 -0.13
CA LEU A 118 -3.52 -13.35 -0.10
C LEU A 118 -4.52 -13.97 0.89
N ALA A 119 -4.57 -15.29 1.00
CA ALA A 119 -5.40 -15.98 2.00
C ALA A 119 -4.92 -15.69 3.43
N TYR A 120 -3.61 -15.72 3.66
CA TYR A 120 -3.02 -15.33 4.95
C TYR A 120 -3.42 -13.90 5.34
N VAL A 121 -3.26 -12.95 4.41
CA VAL A 121 -3.58 -11.54 4.63
C VAL A 121 -5.07 -11.31 4.84
N GLU A 122 -5.94 -12.05 4.15
CA GLU A 122 -7.39 -11.97 4.33
C GLU A 122 -7.80 -12.33 5.76
N GLU A 123 -7.35 -13.49 6.25
CA GLU A 123 -7.64 -13.93 7.62
C GLU A 123 -7.03 -12.98 8.65
N ALA A 124 -5.76 -12.64 8.48
CA ALA A 124 -5.05 -11.74 9.38
C ALA A 124 -5.68 -10.33 9.42
N THR A 125 -6.23 -9.85 8.31
CA THR A 125 -6.90 -8.54 8.27
C THR A 125 -8.26 -8.60 8.93
N ARG A 126 -9.09 -9.61 8.61
CA ARG A 126 -10.48 -9.70 9.09
C ARG A 126 -10.58 -10.13 10.55
N ALA A 127 -9.81 -11.15 10.94
CA ALA A 127 -9.95 -11.82 12.23
C ALA A 127 -8.79 -11.53 13.20
N LYS A 128 -7.70 -10.90 12.72
CA LYS A 128 -6.44 -10.72 13.47
C LYS A 128 -5.86 -12.05 13.97
N ARG A 129 -6.26 -13.14 13.32
CA ARG A 129 -5.87 -14.53 13.57
C ARG A 129 -5.80 -15.22 12.22
N VAL A 130 -4.98 -16.27 12.15
CA VAL A 130 -4.84 -17.11 10.96
C VAL A 130 -5.00 -18.56 11.40
N SER A 131 -5.75 -19.34 10.65
CA SER A 131 -5.94 -20.77 10.89
C SER A 131 -4.65 -21.55 10.64
N ASP A 132 -4.49 -22.68 11.33
CA ASP A 132 -3.33 -23.56 11.13
C ASP A 132 -3.22 -24.04 9.68
N ALA A 133 -4.36 -24.26 9.01
CA ALA A 133 -4.41 -24.67 7.61
C ALA A 133 -3.86 -23.56 6.68
N THR A 134 -4.30 -22.31 6.86
CA THR A 134 -3.82 -21.17 6.06
C THR A 134 -2.35 -20.88 6.33
N PHE A 135 -1.91 -20.99 7.59
CA PHE A 135 -0.49 -20.82 7.94
C PHE A 135 0.37 -21.94 7.34
N ALA A 136 -0.09 -23.19 7.41
CA ALA A 136 0.60 -24.33 6.82
C ALA A 136 0.73 -24.19 5.30
N GLU A 137 -0.33 -23.74 4.61
CA GLU A 137 -0.27 -23.47 3.16
C GLU A 137 0.73 -22.36 2.85
N LEU A 138 0.74 -21.26 3.60
CA LEU A 138 1.73 -20.19 3.43
C LEU A 138 3.18 -20.71 3.54
N ARG A 139 3.45 -21.55 4.55
CA ARG A 139 4.77 -22.17 4.77
C ARG A 139 5.24 -23.09 3.64
N ARG A 140 4.33 -23.61 2.81
CA ARG A 140 4.72 -24.41 1.64
C ARG A 140 5.39 -23.57 0.56
N HIS A 141 5.11 -22.27 0.54
CA HIS A 141 5.63 -21.36 -0.48
C HIS A 141 6.70 -20.42 0.08
N PHE A 142 6.54 -19.90 1.30
CA PHE A 142 7.38 -18.86 1.86
C PHE A 142 8.26 -19.37 3.00
N ASN A 143 9.49 -18.88 3.08
CA ASN A 143 10.36 -19.12 4.23
C ASN A 143 9.96 -18.22 5.43
N ASP A 144 10.49 -18.51 6.63
CA ASP A 144 10.12 -17.78 7.85
C ASP A 144 10.38 -16.26 7.75
N THR A 145 11.47 -15.84 7.08
CA THR A 145 11.76 -14.41 6.85
C THR A 145 10.66 -13.76 6.00
N GLU A 146 10.32 -14.37 4.87
CA GLU A 146 9.28 -13.85 3.97
C GLU A 146 7.90 -13.81 4.66
N ILE A 147 7.60 -14.79 5.51
CA ILE A 147 6.34 -14.81 6.29
C ILE A 147 6.30 -13.62 7.27
N VAL A 148 7.40 -13.32 7.96
CA VAL A 148 7.51 -12.15 8.84
C VAL A 148 7.33 -10.86 8.02
N GLU A 149 7.93 -10.78 6.84
CA GLU A 149 7.80 -9.62 5.95
C GLU A 149 6.36 -9.44 5.46
N ILE A 150 5.67 -10.50 5.04
CA ILE A 150 4.24 -10.46 4.65
C ILE A 150 3.37 -10.01 5.83
N THR A 151 3.66 -10.51 7.03
CA THR A 151 2.95 -10.12 8.26
C THR A 151 3.13 -8.64 8.56
N TRP A 152 4.37 -8.15 8.44
CA TRP A 152 4.69 -6.75 8.65
C TRP A 152 4.05 -5.84 7.59
N LEU A 153 4.07 -6.23 6.31
CA LEU A 153 3.40 -5.51 5.23
C LEU A 153 1.89 -5.40 5.47
N ASN A 154 1.25 -6.47 5.95
CA ASN A 154 -0.16 -6.43 6.34
C ASN A 154 -0.42 -5.48 7.52
N ALA A 155 0.40 -5.55 8.57
CA ALA A 155 0.28 -4.68 9.74
C ALA A 155 0.47 -3.21 9.37
N LEU A 156 1.46 -2.92 8.53
CA LEU A 156 1.77 -1.60 8.01
C LEU A 156 0.62 -1.04 7.17
N GLU A 157 0.00 -1.87 6.33
CA GLU A 157 -1.14 -1.43 5.54
C GLU A 157 -2.35 -1.12 6.43
N ASN A 158 -2.63 -1.95 7.44
CA ASN A 158 -3.66 -1.65 8.43
C ASN A 158 -3.36 -0.35 9.20
N TYR A 159 -2.10 -0.05 9.50
CA TYR A 159 -1.69 1.25 10.08
C TYR A 159 -2.07 2.42 9.16
N TYR A 160 -1.80 2.34 7.86
CA TYR A 160 -2.19 3.39 6.92
C TYR A 160 -3.71 3.47 6.72
N ASN A 161 -4.41 2.34 6.68
CA ASN A 161 -5.88 2.32 6.61
C ASN A 161 -6.49 3.03 7.83
N LEU A 162 -5.97 2.77 9.04
CA LEU A 162 -6.43 3.40 10.29
C LEU A 162 -6.05 4.88 10.43
N ILE A 163 -5.14 5.40 9.62
CA ILE A 163 -4.91 6.83 9.50
C ILE A 163 -5.89 7.44 8.50
N ASN A 164 -6.01 6.85 7.32
CA ASN A 164 -6.74 7.47 6.21
C ASN A 164 -8.26 7.39 6.39
N ILE A 165 -8.79 6.25 6.84
CA ILE A 165 -10.24 6.04 6.97
C ILE A 165 -10.86 7.00 8.00
N PRO A 166 -10.37 7.11 9.25
CA PRO A 166 -10.98 8.01 10.24
C PRO A 166 -10.86 9.50 9.88
N LEU A 167 -9.85 9.86 9.08
CA LEU A 167 -9.67 11.21 8.57
C LEU A 167 -10.47 11.48 7.29
N GLU A 168 -11.16 10.47 6.75
CA GLU A 168 -11.86 10.48 5.46
C GLU A 168 -10.95 11.00 4.34
N ILE A 169 -9.73 10.46 4.29
CA ILE A 169 -8.80 10.67 3.19
C ILE A 169 -9.13 9.68 2.10
N GLU A 170 -9.70 10.19 1.02
CA GLU A 170 -10.13 9.40 -0.14
C GLU A 170 -9.06 9.38 -1.25
N SER A 171 -9.34 8.60 -2.29
CA SER A 171 -8.52 8.51 -3.50
C SER A 171 -8.08 9.88 -4.03
N ASP A 172 -6.80 9.99 -4.38
CA ASP A 172 -6.21 11.21 -4.94
C ASP A 172 -6.16 11.20 -6.47
N GLY A 173 -6.59 10.10 -7.10
CA GLY A 173 -6.48 9.84 -8.53
C GLY A 173 -5.03 9.55 -8.96
N LEU A 174 -4.20 9.05 -8.05
CA LEU A 174 -2.79 8.77 -8.28
C LEU A 174 -2.59 7.68 -9.34
N CYS A 175 -3.44 6.65 -9.36
CA CYS A 175 -3.39 5.59 -10.37
C CYS A 175 -3.56 6.17 -11.77
N ALA A 176 -4.60 6.98 -11.99
CA ALA A 176 -4.87 7.61 -13.28
C ALA A 176 -3.74 8.57 -13.70
N ILE A 177 -3.09 9.25 -12.74
CA ILE A 177 -1.90 10.08 -13.00
C ILE A 177 -0.73 9.20 -13.46
N ALA A 178 -0.51 8.05 -12.81
CA ALA A 178 0.56 7.12 -13.15
C ALA A 178 0.36 6.53 -14.56
N GLU A 179 -0.86 6.13 -14.92
CA GLU A 179 -1.18 5.61 -16.26
C GLU A 179 -0.90 6.65 -17.35
N ARG A 180 -1.38 7.89 -17.17
CA ARG A 180 -1.10 8.99 -18.13
C ARG A 180 0.38 9.27 -18.30
N ARG A 181 1.17 9.12 -17.23
CA ARG A 181 2.63 9.30 -17.27
C ARG A 181 3.34 8.13 -17.93
N ALA A 182 2.85 6.92 -17.78
CA ALA A 182 3.42 5.73 -18.41
C ALA A 182 3.13 5.67 -19.93
N ALA A 183 2.06 6.33 -20.38
CA ALA A 183 1.66 6.44 -21.78
C ALA A 183 2.31 7.61 -22.55
N ALA A 184 3.06 8.48 -21.87
CA ALA A 184 3.72 9.65 -22.44
C ALA A 184 5.23 9.40 -22.65
#